data_AF-A0A7X7AL85-F1
#
_entry.id   AF-A0A7X7AL85-F1
#
_cell.length_a   1.000
_cell.length_b   1.000
_cell.length_c   1.000
_cell.angle_alpha   90.00
_cell.angle_beta   90.00
_cell.angle_gamma   90.00
#
_symmetry.space_group_name_H-M   'P 1'
#
loop_
_entity.id
_entity.type
_entity.pdbx_description
1 polymer ?
#
loop_
_entity_poly.entity_id
_entity_poly.type
_entity_poly.pdbx_seq_one_letter_code
_entity_poly.pdbx_strand_id
1 'polypeptide(L)' 'GPAMCMAAKTTIVQAKQLVELGDLDPEVIVTPGIFVNRVVEVSNPQISS' A
#
# COMPACT_ATOMS: atom_id res chain seq x y z
N GLY A 1 5.36 1.44 -11.01
CA GLY A 1 5.74 0.08 -10.57
C GLY A 1 6.43 0.14 -9.21
N PRO A 2 6.41 -0.94 -8.41
CA PRO A 2 6.83 -0.98 -7.00
C PRO A 2 8.34 -0.83 -6.76
N ALA A 3 9.09 -0.27 -7.72
CA ALA A 3 10.54 -0.11 -7.64
C ALA A 3 10.99 0.61 -6.36
N MET A 4 10.18 1.56 -5.88
CA MET A 4 10.42 2.27 -4.62
C MET A 4 10.25 1.38 -3.38
N CYS A 5 9.31 0.45 -3.39
CA CYS A 5 9.04 -0.47 -2.26
C CYS A 5 10.10 -1.57 -2.13
N MET A 6 10.71 -1.99 -3.24
CA MET A 6 11.71 -3.07 -3.26
C MET A 6 13.11 -2.62 -2.81
N ALA A 7 13.41 -1.32 -2.89
CA ALA A 7 14.74 -0.78 -2.58
C ALA A 7 14.91 -0.36 -1.11
N ALA A 8 13.84 -0.39 -0.30
CA ALA A 8 13.84 0.09 1.08
C ALA A 8 14.00 -1.08 2.08
N LYS A 9 14.73 -0.83 3.18
CA LYS A 9 14.81 -1.76 4.33
C LYS A 9 13.48 -1.89 5.06
N THR A 10 12.70 -0.80 5.07
CA THR A 10 11.37 -0.73 5.68
C THR A 10 10.45 0.07 4.76
N THR A 11 9.38 -0.54 4.29
CA THR A 11 8.36 0.07 3.44
C THR A 11 7.08 0.28 4.22
N ILE A 12 6.59 1.52 4.25
CA ILE A 12 5.33 1.93 4.87
C ILE A 12 4.44 2.51 3.77
N VAL A 13 3.25 1.95 3.58
CA VAL A 13 2.27 2.43 2.60
C VAL A 13 1.14 3.13 3.34
N GLN A 14 0.76 4.31 2.85
CA GLN A 14 -0.47 4.99 3.24
C GLN A 14 -1.59 4.62 2.29
N ALA A 15 -2.71 4.14 2.81
CA ALA A 15 -3.90 3.79 2.05
C ALA A 15 -5.10 4.62 2.54
N LYS A 16 -6.03 4.93 1.65
CA LYS A 16 -7.25 5.66 2.05
C LYS A 16 -8.21 4.79 2.86
N GLN A 17 -8.18 3.48 2.62
CA GLN A 17 -9.05 2.47 3.23
C GLN A 17 -8.25 1.21 3.49
N LEU A 18 -8.50 0.58 4.63
CA LEU A 18 -8.11 -0.80 4.92
C LEU A 18 -9.32 -1.71 4.72
N VAL A 19 -9.09 -2.90 4.18
CA VAL A 19 -10.12 -3.91 3.91
C VAL A 19 -9.63 -5.29 4.36
N GLU A 20 -10.55 -6.24 4.51
CA GLU A 20 -10.21 -7.60 4.94
C GLU A 20 -9.60 -8.42 3.80
N LEU A 21 -8.94 -9.53 4.16
CA LEU A 21 -8.36 -10.43 3.17
C LEU A 21 -9.44 -11.06 2.30
N GLY A 22 -9.29 -10.91 0.98
CA GLY A 22 -10.25 -11.40 -0.01
C GLY A 22 -11.25 -10.34 -0.49
N ASP A 23 -11.30 -9.16 0.14
CA ASP A 23 -12.18 -8.07 -0.30
C ASP A 23 -11.66 -7.36 -1.58
N LEU A 24 -10.36 -7.48 -1.87
CA LEU A 24 -9.77 -7.01 -3.12
C LEU A 24 -9.60 -8.16 -4.11
N ASP A 25 -10.01 -7.93 -5.35
CA ASP A 25 -9.78 -8.84 -6.46
C ASP A 25 -8.26 -8.99 -6.72
N PRO A 26 -7.69 -10.20 -6.68
CA PRO A 26 -6.28 -10.43 -6.98
C PRO A 26 -5.81 -9.83 -8.31
N GLU A 27 -6.68 -9.78 -9.33
CA GLU A 27 -6.36 -9.26 -10.66
C GLU A 27 -6.19 -7.72 -10.68
N VAL A 28 -6.66 -7.02 -9.64
CA VAL A 28 -6.50 -5.56 -9.53
C VAL A 28 -5.35 -5.13 -8.60
N ILE A 29 -4.60 -6.08 -8.03
CA ILE A 29 -3.47 -5.78 -7.14
C ILE A 29 -2.24 -5.35 -7.92
N VAL A 30 -1.97 -4.05 -7.94
CA VAL A 30 -0.80 -3.47 -8.63
C VAL A 30 0.48 -3.54 -7.79
N THR A 31 0.35 -3.54 -6.44
CA THR A 31 1.49 -3.63 -5.52
C THR A 31 1.30 -4.82 -4.60
N PRO A 32 2.03 -5.93 -4.82
CA PRO A 32 1.95 -7.09 -3.95
C PRO A 32 2.35 -6.76 -2.51
N GLY A 33 1.58 -7.26 -1.54
CA GLY A 33 1.81 -7.02 -0.11
C GLY A 33 3.17 -7.51 0.40
N ILE A 34 3.82 -8.44 -0.29
CA ILE A 34 5.17 -8.92 0.04
C ILE A 34 6.25 -7.83 0.02
N PHE A 35 6.00 -6.72 -0.68
CA PHE A 35 6.91 -5.58 -0.75
C PHE A 35 6.62 -4.50 0.30
N VAL A 36 5.63 -4.73 1.18
CA VAL A 36 5.13 -3.75 2.15
C VAL A 36 5.27 -4.32 3.55
N ASN A 37 5.98 -3.61 4.44
CA ASN A 37 6.12 -4.05 5.83
C ASN A 37 4.96 -3.58 6.71
N ARG A 38 4.40 -2.41 6.42
CA ARG A 38 3.34 -1.78 7.20
C ARG A 38 2.38 -1.02 6.30
N VAL A 39 1.09 -1.11 6.59
CA VAL A 39 0.03 -0.32 5.96
C VAL A 39 -0.59 0.56 7.02
N VAL A 40 -0.78 1.84 6.70
CA VAL A 40 -1.43 2.81 7.58
C VAL A 40 -2.63 3.40 6.82
N GLU A 41 -3.80 3.35 7.43
CA GLU A 41 -4.96 4.04 6.89
C GLU A 41 -4.87 5.54 7.19
N VAL A 42 -5.04 6.35 6.15
CA VAL A 42 -5.11 7.80 6.23
C VAL A 42 -6.34 8.24 5.45
N SER A 43 -7.44 8.48 6.15
CA SER A 43 -8.75 8.77 5.52
C SER A 43 -8.76 10.09 4.75
N ASN A 44 -7.91 11.06 5.15
CA ASN A 44 -7.78 12.36 4.48
C ASN A 44 -6.29 12.69 4.23
N PRO A 45 -5.67 12.09 3.19
CA PRO A 45 -4.26 12.29 2.91
C PRO A 45 -4.00 13.73 2.47
N GLN A 46 -3.03 14.37 3.11
CA GLN A 46 -2.55 15.69 2.69
C GLN A 46 -1.65 15.48 1.47
N ILE A 47 -2.16 15.76 0.28
CA ILE A 47 -1.34 15.81 -0.93
C ILE A 47 -0.71 17.20 -0.94
N SER A 48 0.59 17.29 -0.70
CA SER A 48 1.33 18.52 -0.95
C SER A 48 1.21 18.87 -2.42
N SER A 49 0.74 20.09 -2.70
CA SER A 49 0.76 20.73 -4.01
C SER A 49 2.17 20.84 -4.58
#